data_AF-A0A4Q5NME7-F1
#
_entry.id   AF-A0A4Q5NME7-F1
#
_cell.length_a   1.000
_cell.length_b   1.000
_cell.length_c   1.000
_cell.angle_alpha   90.00
_cell.angle_beta   90.00
_cell.angle_gamma   90.00
#
_symmetry.space_group_name_H-M   'P 1'
#
loop_
_entity.id
_entity.type
_entity.pdbx_description
1 polymer ?
#
loop_
_entity_poly.entity_id
_entity_poly.type
_entity_poly.pdbx_seq_one_letter_code
_entity_poly.pdbx_strand_id
1 'polypeptide(L)'
;MTIQIHYKDIKETFQARNADDALSKFKKEAAKRSPFLVRAAINAMSDLKFAGEVVSRANKAREKNDPAPKSAQEFITWAQANGFLTVSE
;
A
#
# COMPACT_ATOMS: atom_id res chain seq x y z
N MET A 1 -16.65 -1.55 -4.18
CA MET A 1 -15.36 -1.68 -3.48
C MET A 1 -14.93 -0.36 -2.84
N THR A 2 -15.23 -0.25 -1.57
CA THR A 2 -14.66 0.76 -0.66
C THR A 2 -13.42 0.15 0.00
N ILE A 3 -12.31 0.87 0.02
CA ILE A 3 -11.07 0.44 0.65
C ILE A 3 -10.72 1.42 1.74
N GLN A 4 -10.63 0.91 2.95
CA GLN A 4 -10.14 1.60 4.12
C GLN A 4 -8.67 1.24 4.32
N ILE A 5 -7.83 2.24 4.49
CA ILE A 5 -6.41 2.06 4.75
C ILE A 5 -6.13 2.34 6.22
N HIS A 6 -5.36 1.45 6.83
CA HIS A 6 -4.88 1.50 8.19
C HIS A 6 -3.35 1.31 8.20
N TYR A 7 -2.58 2.29 7.73
CA TYR A 7 -1.11 2.19 7.67
C TYR A 7 -0.43 3.34 8.39
N LYS A 8 0.32 3.07 9.48
CA LYS A 8 1.17 4.05 10.20
C LYS A 8 0.59 5.48 10.19
N ASP A 9 -0.57 5.67 10.82
CA ASP A 9 -1.31 6.95 10.92
C ASP A 9 -2.14 7.39 9.71
N ILE A 10 -2.19 6.59 8.65
CA ILE A 10 -3.17 6.71 7.58
C ILE A 10 -4.41 5.92 8.01
N LYS A 11 -5.46 6.63 8.45
CA LYS A 11 -6.82 6.12 8.62
C LYS A 11 -7.71 6.83 7.62
N GLU A 12 -7.70 6.36 6.37
CA GLU A 12 -8.46 6.98 5.30
C GLU A 12 -9.28 5.94 4.55
N THR A 13 -10.52 6.30 4.28
CA THR A 13 -11.43 5.51 3.45
C THR A 13 -11.49 6.14 2.08
N PHE A 14 -11.21 5.35 1.05
CA PHE A 14 -11.42 5.77 -0.33
C PHE A 14 -12.16 4.71 -1.13
N GLN A 15 -12.84 5.15 -2.18
CA GLN A 15 -13.46 4.24 -3.13
C GLN A 15 -12.45 3.91 -4.21
N ALA A 16 -12.33 2.64 -4.58
CA ALA A 16 -11.48 2.19 -5.68
C ALA A 16 -12.28 1.31 -6.63
N ARG A 17 -12.00 1.42 -7.92
CA ARG A 17 -12.73 0.63 -8.94
C ARG A 17 -12.25 -0.82 -9.03
N ASN A 18 -10.96 -1.02 -8.77
CA ASN A 18 -10.25 -2.31 -8.83
C ASN A 18 -8.97 -2.22 -7.98
N ALA A 19 -8.23 -3.33 -7.88
CA ALA A 19 -7.02 -3.41 -7.06
C ALA A 19 -5.89 -2.47 -7.55
N ASP A 20 -5.76 -2.24 -8.85
CA ASP A 20 -4.77 -1.31 -9.40
C ASP A 20 -5.07 0.14 -9.01
N ASP A 21 -6.33 0.58 -9.15
CA ASP A 21 -6.78 1.90 -8.70
C ASP A 21 -6.59 2.06 -7.19
N ALA A 22 -6.84 0.99 -6.42
CA ALA A 22 -6.61 0.96 -4.98
C ALA A 22 -5.15 1.21 -4.60
N LEU A 23 -4.23 0.46 -5.23
CA LEU A 23 -2.80 0.58 -4.99
C LEU A 23 -2.28 1.95 -5.44
N SER A 24 -2.76 2.46 -6.57
CA SER A 24 -2.38 3.78 -7.06
C SER A 24 -2.83 4.90 -6.10
N LYS A 25 -4.06 4.80 -5.57
CA LYS A 25 -4.57 5.72 -4.54
C LYS A 25 -3.77 5.62 -3.25
N PHE A 26 -3.49 4.41 -2.78
CA PHE A 26 -2.66 4.20 -1.60
C PHE A 26 -1.28 4.84 -1.74
N LYS A 27 -0.61 4.59 -2.87
CA LYS A 27 0.68 5.20 -3.18
C LYS A 27 0.62 6.72 -3.18
N LYS A 28 -0.41 7.32 -3.80
CA LYS A 28 -0.60 8.77 -3.81
C LYS A 28 -0.76 9.34 -2.41
N GLU A 29 -1.55 8.70 -1.55
CA GLU A 29 -1.73 9.15 -0.16
C GLU A 29 -0.45 8.98 0.67
N ALA A 30 0.26 7.86 0.51
CA ALA A 30 1.56 7.66 1.14
C ALA A 30 2.58 8.72 0.70
N ALA A 31 2.62 9.05 -0.60
CA ALA A 31 3.47 10.11 -1.14
C ALA A 31 3.08 11.49 -0.59
N LYS A 32 1.78 11.78 -0.43
CA LYS A 32 1.30 13.06 0.08
C LYS A 32 1.77 13.33 1.50
N ARG A 33 1.78 12.30 2.34
CA ARG A 33 2.15 12.37 3.76
C ARG A 33 3.66 12.23 4.01
N SER A 34 4.43 11.92 2.96
CA SER A 34 5.87 11.74 3.03
C SER A 34 6.63 13.07 2.86
N PRO A 35 7.82 13.22 3.48
CA PRO A 35 8.73 14.34 3.22
C PRO A 35 9.07 14.47 1.74
N PHE A 36 9.42 15.68 1.27
CA PHE A 36 9.62 15.99 -0.16
C PHE A 36 10.47 14.97 -0.93
N LEU A 37 11.64 14.59 -0.38
CA LEU A 37 12.53 13.62 -1.02
C LEU A 37 11.91 12.21 -1.11
N VAL A 38 11.19 11.80 -0.07
CA VAL A 38 10.49 10.51 -0.03
C VAL A 38 9.28 10.52 -0.97
N ARG A 39 8.54 11.62 -1.02
CA ARG A 39 7.45 11.83 -1.99
C ARG A 39 7.98 11.70 -3.43
N ALA A 40 9.10 12.34 -3.76
CA ALA A 40 9.71 12.25 -5.08
C ALA A 40 10.10 10.81 -5.42
N ALA A 41 10.72 10.10 -4.47
CA ALA A 41 11.05 8.69 -4.64
C ALA A 41 9.80 7.81 -4.85
N ILE A 42 8.74 8.00 -4.05
CA ILE A 42 7.48 7.26 -4.19
C ILE A 42 6.84 7.51 -5.56
N ASN A 43 6.80 8.78 -6.00
CA ASN A 43 6.22 9.15 -7.29
C ASN A 43 6.99 8.59 -8.48
N ALA A 44 8.32 8.45 -8.36
CA ALA A 44 9.17 7.89 -9.41
C ALA A 44 9.07 6.35 -9.53
N MET A 45 8.61 5.66 -8.49
CA MET A 45 8.44 4.19 -8.52
C MET A 45 7.17 3.78 -9.26
N SER A 46 7.14 2.58 -9.84
CA SER A 46 5.88 1.96 -10.27
C SER A 46 5.06 1.49 -9.07
N ASP A 47 3.77 1.28 -9.26
CA ASP A 47 2.84 0.89 -8.20
C ASP A 47 3.23 -0.47 -7.58
N LEU A 48 3.64 -1.44 -8.40
CA LEU A 48 4.16 -2.73 -7.91
C LEU A 48 5.49 -2.61 -7.16
N LYS A 49 6.40 -1.73 -7.60
CA LYS A 49 7.65 -1.48 -6.86
C LYS A 49 7.36 -0.87 -5.49
N PHE A 50 6.43 0.08 -5.44
CA PHE A 50 5.96 0.67 -4.20
C PHE A 50 5.34 -0.39 -3.27
N ALA A 51 4.47 -1.26 -3.79
CA ALA A 51 3.90 -2.38 -3.03
C ALA A 51 4.99 -3.30 -2.44
N GLY A 52 5.98 -3.69 -3.23
CA GLY A 52 7.11 -4.50 -2.76
C GLY A 52 7.94 -3.83 -1.67
N GLU A 53 8.16 -2.52 -1.79
CA GLU A 53 8.87 -1.75 -0.75
C GLU A 53 8.06 -1.67 0.55
N VAL A 54 6.74 -1.51 0.46
CA VAL A 54 5.85 -1.55 1.64
C VAL A 54 5.92 -2.91 2.34
N VAL A 55 5.84 -4.01 1.57
CA VAL A 55 5.97 -5.37 2.12
C VAL A 55 7.34 -5.59 2.74
N SER A 56 8.42 -5.22 2.06
CA SER A 56 9.80 -5.30 2.57
C SER A 56 9.98 -4.55 3.89
N ARG A 57 9.44 -3.32 3.99
CA ARG A 57 9.51 -2.54 5.23
C ARG A 57 8.65 -3.13 6.35
N ALA A 58 7.47 -3.63 6.02
CA ALA A 58 6.59 -4.28 7.00
C ALA A 58 7.20 -5.59 7.52
N ASN A 59 7.84 -6.36 6.63
CA ASN A 59 8.60 -7.57 6.94
C ASN A 59 9.72 -7.27 7.93
N LYS A 60 10.56 -6.26 7.64
CA LYS A 60 11.62 -5.81 8.55
C LYS A 60 11.09 -5.39 9.92
N ALA A 61 9.94 -4.71 9.96
CA ALA A 61 9.34 -4.24 11.21
C ALA A 61 8.69 -5.36 12.04
N ARG A 62 8.34 -6.49 11.41
CA ARG A 62 7.61 -7.62 12.03
C ARG A 62 8.41 -8.92 12.06
N GLU A 63 9.69 -8.86 11.68
CA GLU A 63 10.59 -10.00 11.55
C GLU A 63 10.00 -11.14 10.69
N LYS A 64 9.27 -10.75 9.63
CA LYS A 64 8.67 -11.66 8.63
C LYS A 64 9.46 -11.66 7.32
N ASN A 65 9.21 -12.66 6.48
CA ASN A 65 9.81 -12.79 5.15
C ASN A 65 8.74 -13.08 4.08
N ASP A 66 7.65 -12.31 4.09
CA ASP A 66 6.61 -12.43 3.06
C ASP A 66 7.19 -12.04 1.68
N PRO A 67 6.86 -12.74 0.59
CA PRO A 67 7.36 -12.41 -0.74
C PRO A 67 6.81 -11.06 -1.22
N ALA A 68 7.59 -10.37 -2.07
CA ALA A 68 7.10 -9.17 -2.75
C ALA A 68 5.90 -9.53 -3.65
N PRO A 69 4.81 -8.74 -3.62
CA PRO A 69 3.61 -9.01 -4.40
C PRO A 69 3.90 -8.82 -5.88
N LYS A 70 3.40 -9.75 -6.70
CA LYS A 70 3.54 -9.73 -8.16
C LYS A 70 2.40 -9.01 -8.87
N SER A 71 1.31 -8.74 -8.16
CA SER A 71 0.13 -8.04 -8.66
C SER A 71 -0.44 -7.10 -7.60
N ALA A 72 -1.24 -6.11 -8.04
CA ALA A 72 -1.97 -5.25 -7.11
C ALA A 72 -2.93 -6.08 -6.24
N GLN A 73 -3.54 -7.12 -6.81
CA GLN A 73 -4.43 -8.03 -6.07
C GLN A 73 -3.69 -8.76 -4.94
N GLU A 74 -2.50 -9.31 -5.21
CA GLU A 74 -1.67 -9.94 -4.17
C GLU A 74 -1.32 -8.97 -3.05
N PHE A 75 -0.98 -7.72 -3.41
CA PHE A 75 -0.71 -6.68 -2.42
C PHE A 75 -1.92 -6.38 -1.55
N ILE A 76 -3.12 -6.20 -2.15
CA ILE A 76 -4.34 -5.92 -1.39
C ILE A 76 -4.65 -7.07 -0.43
N THR A 77 -4.60 -8.32 -0.90
CA THR A 77 -4.82 -9.51 -0.06
C THR A 77 -3.81 -9.57 1.09
N TRP A 78 -2.52 -9.38 0.80
CA TRP A 78 -1.48 -9.35 1.83
C TRP A 78 -1.72 -8.23 2.84
N ALA A 79 -2.06 -7.04 2.37
CA ALA A 79 -2.24 -5.87 3.21
C ALA A 79 -3.50 -6.00 4.09
N GLN A 80 -4.56 -6.63 3.58
CA GLN A 80 -5.74 -6.99 4.39
C GLN A 80 -5.40 -8.02 5.46
N ALA A 81 -4.75 -9.12 5.09
CA ALA A 81 -4.38 -10.20 6.01
C ALA A 81 -3.45 -9.71 7.14
N ASN A 82 -2.72 -8.63 6.91
CA ASN A 82 -1.81 -8.04 7.88
C ASN A 82 -2.34 -6.77 8.55
N GLY A 83 -3.61 -6.43 8.34
CA GLY A 83 -4.29 -5.31 9.01
C GLY A 83 -3.89 -3.92 8.52
N PHE A 84 -3.21 -3.81 7.39
CA PHE A 84 -2.84 -2.54 6.76
C PHE A 84 -3.97 -1.94 5.93
N LEU A 85 -4.91 -2.78 5.46
CA LEU A 85 -6.07 -2.40 4.67
C LEU A 85 -7.31 -3.15 5.16
N THR A 86 -8.48 -2.58 4.93
CA THR A 86 -9.77 -3.25 5.02
C THR A 86 -10.52 -2.95 3.73
N VAL A 87 -11.00 -3.98 3.05
CA VAL A 87 -11.82 -3.82 1.85
C VAL A 87 -13.23 -4.22 2.21
N SER A 88 -14.18 -3.36 1.86
CA SER A 88 -15.61 -3.58 2.01
C SER A 88 -16.25 -3.44 0.63
N GLU A 89 -17.06 -4.40 0.21
CA GLU A 89 -17.71 -4.35 -1.12
C GLU A 89 -18.74 -3.22 -1.21
#